data_AF-A0A7R9LTZ3-F1
#
_entry.id   AF-A0A7R9LTZ3-F1
#
_cell.length_a   1.000
_cell.length_b   1.000
_cell.length_c   1.000
_cell.angle_alpha   90.00
_cell.angle_beta   90.00
_cell.angle_gamma   90.00
#
_symmetry.space_group_name_H-M   'P 1'
#
loop_
_entity.id
_entity.type
_entity.pdbx_description
1 polymer ?
#
loop_
_entity_poly.entity_id
_entity_poly.type
_entity_poly.pdbx_seq_one_letter_code
_entity_poly.pdbx_strand_id
1 'polypeptide(L)'
;MFIIYLFLIIFVQNLDVINGQEIRTCDESYCRNPQNGVCKEIHCVGKDKMLYKNATTCGCCHKCIKILEEGDPCQLSMFRTLPESVCGPHLKCQQVDRDRICRKISDIPESDDETVGLCERELVDLDKYSVGKPVPECDDFGQYAPKLCRNGTLCHCVDKNGQRIFGSATYDKSDDMDCCE
;
A
#
# COMPACT_ATOMS: atom_id res chain seq x y z
N MET A 1 -16.97 18.13 -54.84
CA MET A 1 -15.53 17.91 -54.54
C MET A 1 -15.16 18.28 -53.10
N PHE A 2 -15.54 19.46 -52.59
CA PHE A 2 -15.26 19.90 -51.21
C PHE A 2 -15.87 19.01 -50.11
N ILE A 3 -17.12 18.57 -50.29
CA ILE A 3 -17.84 17.73 -49.31
C ILE A 3 -17.15 16.37 -49.15
N ILE A 4 -16.69 15.78 -50.26
CA ILE A 4 -15.96 14.50 -50.26
C ILE A 4 -14.62 14.63 -49.51
N TYR A 5 -13.94 15.78 -49.66
CA TYR A 5 -12.69 16.07 -48.96
C TYR A 5 -12.88 16.23 -47.45
N LEU A 6 -13.97 16.89 -47.02
CA LEU A 6 -14.35 16.99 -45.61
C LEU A 6 -14.69 15.63 -44.99
N PHE A 7 -15.43 14.78 -45.71
CA PHE A 7 -15.71 13.41 -45.26
C PHE A 7 -14.44 12.56 -45.13
N LEU A 8 -13.49 12.69 -46.06
CA LEU A 8 -12.21 11.98 -45.98
C LEU A 8 -11.36 12.45 -44.79
N ILE A 9 -11.31 13.75 -44.51
CA ILE A 9 -10.57 14.28 -43.35
C ILE A 9 -11.19 13.78 -42.04
N ILE A 10 -12.52 13.82 -41.92
CA ILE A 10 -13.23 13.31 -40.73
C ILE A 10 -12.97 11.79 -40.58
N PHE A 11 -12.98 11.03 -41.68
CA PHE A 11 -12.73 9.58 -41.64
C PHE A 11 -11.29 9.25 -41.22
N VAL A 12 -10.29 10.00 -41.70
CA VAL A 12 -8.88 9.84 -41.29
C VAL A 12 -8.69 10.22 -39.82
N GLN A 13 -9.28 11.33 -39.36
CA GLN A 13 -9.22 11.74 -37.95
C GLN A 13 -9.90 10.74 -37.01
N ASN A 14 -10.91 10.00 -37.48
CA ASN A 14 -11.56 8.94 -36.68
C ASN A 14 -10.76 7.62 -36.68
N LEU A 15 -9.96 7.33 -37.71
CA LEU A 15 -9.10 6.13 -37.73
C LEU A 15 -7.92 6.23 -36.73
N ASP A 16 -7.40 7.43 -36.49
CA ASP A 16 -6.33 7.66 -35.51
C ASP A 16 -6.80 7.43 -34.05
N VAL A 17 -8.11 7.54 -33.79
CA VAL A 17 -8.69 7.39 -32.44
C VAL A 17 -8.83 5.91 -32.02
N ILE A 18 -8.84 4.96 -32.96
CA ILE A 18 -9.08 3.53 -32.68
C ILE A 18 -7.79 2.79 -32.24
N ASN A 19 -6.61 3.39 -32.41
CA ASN A 19 -5.30 2.79 -32.07
C ASN A 19 -4.74 3.22 -30.69
N GLY A 20 -5.61 3.44 -29.72
CA GLY A 20 -5.27 4.16 -28.48
C GLY A 20 -5.26 3.38 -27.17
N GLN A 21 -5.20 2.05 -27.15
CA GLN A 21 -5.00 1.30 -25.89
C GLN A 21 -4.04 0.13 -26.06
N GLU A 22 -2.74 0.39 -25.91
CA GLU A 22 -1.79 -0.68 -25.57
C GLU A 22 -2.20 -1.30 -24.24
N ILE A 23 -2.65 -2.55 -24.27
CA ILE A 23 -2.81 -3.35 -23.06
C ILE A 23 -1.39 -3.61 -22.54
N ARG A 24 -0.97 -2.89 -21.49
CA ARG A 24 0.32 -3.14 -20.82
C ARG A 24 0.22 -4.45 -20.05
N THR A 25 0.70 -5.52 -20.66
CA THR A 25 0.89 -6.80 -19.98
C THR A 25 2.21 -6.82 -19.23
N CYS A 26 2.18 -7.19 -17.95
CA CYS A 26 3.38 -7.46 -17.18
C CYS A 26 3.90 -8.85 -17.54
N ASP A 27 4.75 -8.93 -18.55
CA ASP A 27 5.49 -10.14 -18.90
C ASP A 27 6.93 -10.07 -18.39
N GLU A 28 7.66 -11.18 -18.49
CA GLU A 28 9.05 -11.26 -18.03
C GLU A 28 10.00 -10.31 -18.78
N SER A 29 9.61 -9.79 -19.96
CA SER A 29 10.41 -8.87 -20.76
C SER A 29 10.18 -7.41 -20.35
N TYR A 30 9.06 -7.11 -19.67
CA TYR A 30 8.68 -5.76 -19.29
C TYR A 30 9.78 -5.05 -18.48
N CYS A 31 10.26 -5.67 -17.39
CA CYS A 31 11.35 -5.12 -16.59
C CYS A 31 12.75 -5.33 -17.20
N ARG A 32 12.89 -6.14 -18.24
CA ARG A 32 14.16 -6.26 -18.98
C ARG A 32 14.33 -5.15 -20.00
N ASN A 33 13.24 -4.52 -20.42
CA ASN A 33 13.29 -3.37 -21.32
C ASN A 33 13.97 -2.19 -20.62
N PRO A 34 15.05 -1.61 -21.18
CA PRO A 34 15.74 -0.46 -20.62
C PRO A 34 14.85 0.77 -20.39
N GLN A 35 13.72 0.88 -21.08
CA GLN A 35 12.76 1.97 -20.88
C GLN A 35 11.90 1.80 -19.61
N ASN A 36 11.70 0.57 -19.14
CA ASN A 36 10.76 0.26 -18.06
C ASN A 36 11.47 -0.26 -16.78
N GLY A 37 12.63 -0.92 -16.93
CA GLY A 37 13.33 -1.59 -15.84
C GLY A 37 14.60 -0.93 -15.33
N VAL A 38 14.95 0.26 -15.84
CA VAL A 38 16.08 1.02 -15.32
C VAL A 38 15.65 1.71 -14.03
N CYS A 39 16.09 1.15 -12.90
CA CYS A 39 15.79 1.68 -11.58
C CYS A 39 16.81 2.73 -11.15
N LYS A 40 16.32 3.76 -10.44
CA LYS A 40 17.20 4.70 -9.76
C LYS A 40 17.85 4.02 -8.56
N GLU A 41 19.09 4.37 -8.26
CA GLU A 41 19.71 3.99 -6.99
C GLU A 41 18.94 4.66 -5.84
N ILE A 42 18.62 3.88 -4.81
CA ILE A 42 17.76 4.32 -3.70
C ILE A 42 18.53 4.17 -2.40
N HIS A 43 18.79 5.30 -1.75
CA HIS A 43 19.31 5.33 -0.38
C HIS A 43 18.16 5.57 0.60
N CYS A 44 17.49 4.50 1.03
CA CYS A 44 16.35 4.55 1.94
C CYS A 44 16.76 4.20 3.37
N VAL A 45 17.43 5.15 4.03
CA VAL A 45 17.87 5.01 5.42
C VAL A 45 17.33 6.19 6.23
N GLY A 46 16.74 5.89 7.39
CA GLY A 46 16.10 6.87 8.27
C GLY A 46 14.84 6.30 8.91
N LYS A 47 14.39 6.89 10.03
CA LYS A 47 13.11 6.54 10.67
C LYS A 47 11.91 7.24 10.01
N ASP A 48 12.18 8.29 9.24
CA ASP A 48 11.23 9.12 8.51
C ASP A 48 10.99 8.62 7.07
N LYS A 49 11.40 7.38 6.77
CA LYS A 49 11.40 6.83 5.42
C LYS A 49 11.05 5.35 5.43
N MET A 50 10.35 4.92 4.38
CA MET A 50 9.95 3.53 4.17
C MET A 50 10.36 3.06 2.77
N LEU A 51 10.98 1.88 2.68
CA LEU A 51 11.30 1.25 1.41
C LEU A 51 10.10 0.42 0.91
N TYR A 52 9.45 0.90 -0.13
CA TYR A 52 8.40 0.17 -0.83
C TYR A 52 9.03 -0.70 -1.91
N LYS A 53 8.96 -2.03 -1.76
CA LYS A 53 9.47 -3.00 -2.74
C LYS A 53 8.50 -3.10 -3.93
N ASN A 54 9.03 -3.40 -5.11
CA ASN A 54 8.26 -3.65 -6.35
C ASN A 54 7.16 -2.60 -6.62
N ALA A 55 7.50 -1.33 -6.46
CA ALA A 55 6.56 -0.23 -6.32
C ALA A 55 6.13 0.39 -7.67
N THR A 56 6.93 0.21 -8.72
CA THR A 56 6.63 0.72 -10.06
C THR A 56 5.75 -0.24 -10.85
N THR A 57 5.30 0.18 -12.04
CA THR A 57 4.55 -0.67 -12.96
C THR A 57 5.25 -2.02 -13.16
N CYS A 58 4.49 -3.11 -13.04
CA CYS A 58 4.97 -4.50 -13.10
C CYS A 58 6.05 -4.86 -12.06
N GLY A 59 6.21 -4.07 -11.00
CA GLY A 59 7.08 -4.39 -9.88
C GLY A 59 8.58 -4.24 -10.15
N CYS A 60 8.98 -3.56 -11.22
CA CYS A 60 10.40 -3.54 -11.63
C CYS A 60 11.34 -2.87 -10.62
N CYS A 61 10.90 -1.80 -9.97
CA CYS A 61 11.76 -0.96 -9.13
C CYS A 61 11.13 -0.71 -7.76
N HIS A 62 11.99 -0.55 -6.76
CA HIS A 62 11.59 -0.10 -5.43
C HIS A 62 11.42 1.42 -5.42
N LYS A 63 10.83 1.96 -4.37
CA LYS A 63 10.80 3.40 -4.09
C LYS A 63 10.99 3.65 -2.60
N CYS A 64 11.65 4.75 -2.26
CA CYS A 64 11.71 5.23 -0.89
C CYS A 64 10.66 6.31 -0.70
N ILE A 65 9.77 6.12 0.25
CA ILE A 65 8.66 7.02 0.55
C ILE A 65 8.96 7.76 1.85
N LYS A 66 8.71 9.06 1.88
CA LYS A 66 8.85 9.85 3.10
C LYS A 66 7.63 9.62 4.01
N ILE A 67 7.88 9.40 5.28
CA ILE A 67 6.88 9.31 6.33
C ILE A 67 6.63 10.73 6.88
N LEU A 68 5.39 11.19 6.86
CA LEU A 68 4.96 12.52 7.31
C LEU A 68 4.48 12.46 8.77
N GLU A 69 4.73 13.54 9.51
CA GLU A 69 4.30 13.67 10.91
C GLU A 69 2.87 14.26 11.03
N GLU A 70 2.34 14.32 12.24
CA GLU A 70 1.03 14.91 12.49
C GLU A 70 1.02 16.42 12.14
N GLY A 71 0.00 16.87 11.42
CA GLY A 71 -0.12 18.25 10.93
C GLY A 71 0.63 18.53 9.64
N ASP A 72 1.50 17.64 9.16
CA ASP A 72 2.18 17.81 7.88
C ASP A 72 1.18 17.83 6.72
N PRO A 73 1.42 18.67 5.69
CA PRO A 73 0.59 18.71 4.50
C PRO A 73 0.72 17.40 3.71
N CYS A 74 -0.41 16.85 3.31
CA CYS A 74 -0.48 15.56 2.64
C CYS A 74 -1.37 15.61 1.40
N GLN A 75 -1.22 14.61 0.52
CA GLN A 75 -2.07 14.44 -0.65
C GLN A 75 -2.92 13.19 -0.49
N LEU A 76 -4.21 13.28 -0.79
CA LEU A 76 -5.05 12.09 -0.92
C LEU A 76 -4.51 11.27 -2.08
N SER A 77 -4.32 9.97 -1.85
CA SER A 77 -3.90 8.98 -2.83
C SER A 77 -4.99 8.79 -3.91
N MET A 78 -5.21 9.80 -4.75
CA MET A 78 -6.31 9.86 -5.71
C MET A 78 -5.96 9.24 -7.08
N PHE A 79 -4.73 8.76 -7.25
CA PHE A 79 -4.25 8.17 -8.50
C PHE A 79 -3.50 6.86 -8.25
N ARG A 80 -3.51 5.96 -9.26
CA ARG A 80 -2.71 4.71 -9.31
C ARG A 80 -1.19 4.96 -9.40
N THR A 81 -0.74 6.12 -8.94
CA THR A 81 0.66 6.52 -8.88
C THR A 81 1.11 6.38 -7.44
N LEU A 82 2.21 5.67 -7.23
CA LEU A 82 2.80 5.54 -5.91
C LEU A 82 3.15 6.94 -5.34
N PRO A 83 2.65 7.30 -4.15
CA PRO A 83 2.88 8.62 -3.55
C PRO A 83 4.37 8.83 -3.22
N GLU A 84 4.83 10.07 -3.19
CA GLU A 84 6.21 10.41 -2.77
C GLU A 84 6.35 10.49 -1.24
N SER A 85 5.24 10.75 -0.56
CA SER A 85 5.14 10.79 0.89
C SER A 85 3.80 10.26 1.37
N VAL A 86 3.79 9.65 2.55
CA VAL A 86 2.59 9.10 3.21
C VAL A 86 2.56 9.58 4.65
N CYS A 87 1.36 9.77 5.19
CA CYS A 87 1.22 10.00 6.63
C CYS A 87 1.78 8.80 7.40
N GLY A 88 2.46 9.08 8.51
CA GLY A 88 3.05 8.05 9.34
C GLY A 88 2.04 7.19 10.08
N PRO A 89 2.56 6.25 10.89
CA PRO A 89 1.72 5.35 11.66
C PRO A 89 0.67 6.11 12.47
N HIS A 90 -0.55 5.59 12.44
CA HIS A 90 -1.77 6.04 13.10
C HIS A 90 -2.30 7.38 12.58
N LEU A 91 -1.75 7.87 11.47
CA LEU A 91 -2.15 9.11 10.81
C LEU A 91 -2.81 8.82 9.46
N LYS A 92 -3.85 9.58 9.13
CA LYS A 92 -4.50 9.57 7.81
C LYS A 92 -4.55 10.97 7.27
N CYS A 93 -4.38 11.07 5.95
CA CYS A 93 -4.50 12.34 5.27
C CYS A 93 -5.97 12.78 5.28
N GLN A 94 -6.27 13.82 6.05
CA GLN A 94 -7.61 14.35 6.21
C GLN A 94 -7.69 15.77 5.64
N GLN A 95 -8.78 16.05 4.95
CA GLN A 95 -9.09 17.42 4.54
C GLN A 95 -9.64 18.19 5.75
N VAL A 96 -8.94 19.25 6.13
CA VAL A 96 -9.33 20.17 7.20
C VAL A 96 -9.42 21.56 6.57
N ASP A 97 -10.65 22.08 6.47
CA ASP A 97 -10.97 23.30 5.73
C ASP A 97 -10.54 23.24 4.25
N ARG A 98 -9.49 23.97 3.87
CA ARG A 98 -8.91 24.00 2.51
C ARG A 98 -7.61 23.22 2.41
N ASP A 99 -7.01 22.89 3.54
CA ASP A 99 -5.73 22.19 3.59
C ASP A 99 -5.96 20.69 3.81
N ARG A 100 -4.96 19.90 3.46
CA ARG A 100 -4.95 18.46 3.69
C ARG A 100 -3.76 18.17 4.56
N ILE A 101 -4.02 17.64 5.74
CA ILE A 101 -2.99 17.41 6.75
C ILE A 101 -3.11 16.00 7.32
N CYS A 102 -1.98 15.46 7.76
CA CYS A 102 -1.95 14.19 8.47
C CYS A 102 -2.57 14.36 9.86
N ARG A 103 -3.63 13.60 10.16
CA ARG A 103 -4.30 13.61 11.47
C ARG A 103 -4.41 12.21 12.04
N LYS A 104 -4.40 12.11 13.36
CA LYS A 104 -4.66 10.86 14.06
C LYS A 104 -6.01 10.28 13.64
N ILE A 105 -6.01 8.99 13.34
CA ILE A 105 -7.21 8.30 12.85
C ILE A 105 -8.26 8.21 13.94
N SER A 106 -7.84 8.11 15.21
CA SER A 106 -8.72 8.21 16.38
C SER A 106 -9.55 9.48 16.44
N ASP A 107 -9.06 10.57 15.83
CA ASP A 107 -9.67 11.89 15.89
C ASP A 107 -10.53 12.20 14.65
N ILE A 108 -10.63 11.22 13.73
CA ILE A 108 -11.42 11.33 12.50
C ILE A 108 -12.84 10.83 12.81
N PRO A 109 -13.87 11.69 12.77
CA PRO A 109 -15.24 11.33 13.15
C PRO A 109 -15.91 10.27 12.25
N GLU A 110 -15.30 9.92 11.12
CA GLU A 110 -15.81 9.03 10.06
C GLU A 110 -14.91 7.81 9.77
N SER A 111 -14.07 7.36 10.71
CA SER A 111 -13.51 6.01 10.58
C SER A 111 -14.52 5.00 11.12
N ASP A 112 -15.46 4.55 10.27
CA ASP A 112 -16.41 3.47 10.57
C ASP A 112 -15.73 2.09 10.79
N ASP A 113 -14.39 2.07 10.81
CA ASP A 113 -13.60 0.86 11.01
C ASP A 113 -13.27 0.72 12.51
N GLU A 114 -14.15 0.03 13.24
CA GLU A 114 -14.02 -0.27 14.68
C GLU A 114 -12.71 -0.99 15.03
N THR A 115 -12.05 -1.59 14.03
CA THR A 115 -10.81 -2.35 14.21
C THR A 115 -9.59 -1.44 14.40
N VAL A 116 -9.67 -0.16 14.04
CA VAL A 116 -8.59 0.81 14.22
C VAL A 116 -8.17 0.89 15.69
N GLY A 117 -6.86 0.75 15.94
CA GLY A 117 -6.27 0.73 17.28
C GLY A 117 -6.64 -0.48 18.14
N LEU A 118 -7.33 -1.49 17.60
CA LEU A 118 -7.77 -2.66 18.37
C LEU A 118 -6.58 -3.46 18.92
N CYS A 119 -5.61 -3.80 18.08
CA CYS A 119 -4.43 -4.58 18.48
C CYS A 119 -3.64 -3.83 19.56
N GLU A 120 -3.42 -2.52 19.39
CA GLU A 120 -2.68 -1.72 20.36
C GLU A 120 -3.37 -1.64 21.71
N ARG A 121 -4.69 -1.44 21.72
CA ARG A 121 -5.50 -1.46 22.96
C ARG A 121 -5.38 -2.80 23.69
N GLU A 122 -5.32 -3.90 22.94
CA GLU A 122 -5.17 -5.24 23.51
C GLU A 122 -3.76 -5.54 24.00
N LEU A 123 -2.72 -5.01 23.35
CA LEU A 123 -1.32 -5.18 23.77
C LEU A 123 -0.98 -4.51 25.12
N VAL A 124 -1.73 -3.49 25.53
CA VAL A 124 -1.57 -2.84 26.86
C VAL A 124 -1.89 -3.83 27.99
N ASP A 125 -2.74 -4.83 27.74
CA ASP A 125 -3.05 -5.90 28.68
C ASP A 125 -2.09 -7.10 28.50
N LEU A 126 -0.83 -6.92 28.91
CA LEU A 126 0.23 -7.92 28.76
C LEU A 126 -0.08 -9.26 29.47
N ASP A 127 -0.98 -9.29 30.46
CA ASP A 127 -1.42 -10.52 31.12
C ASP A 127 -2.23 -11.43 30.17
N LYS A 128 -2.79 -10.87 29.09
CA LYS A 128 -3.48 -11.62 28.02
C LYS A 128 -2.53 -12.53 27.24
N TYR A 129 -1.25 -12.14 27.11
CA TYR A 129 -0.24 -12.81 26.28
C TYR A 129 0.82 -13.55 27.11
N SER A 130 0.38 -14.24 28.16
CA SER A 130 1.18 -15.19 28.96
C SER A 130 2.07 -16.15 28.14
N VAL A 131 3.11 -16.66 28.80
CA VAL A 131 4.14 -17.55 28.22
C VAL A 131 3.51 -18.65 27.34
N GLY A 132 3.85 -18.62 26.05
CA GLY A 132 3.37 -19.59 25.07
C GLY A 132 2.14 -19.15 24.27
N LYS A 133 1.57 -17.97 24.49
CA LYS A 133 0.63 -17.37 23.52
C LYS A 133 1.38 -16.50 22.50
N PRO A 134 0.88 -16.42 21.25
CA PRO A 134 1.44 -15.49 20.28
C PRO A 134 1.16 -14.05 20.72
N VAL A 135 2.19 -13.21 20.75
CA VAL A 135 2.04 -11.75 20.91
C VAL A 135 1.79 -11.18 19.50
N PRO A 136 0.69 -10.46 19.27
CA PRO A 136 0.43 -9.89 17.96
C PRO A 136 1.36 -8.71 17.67
N GLU A 137 1.73 -8.59 16.40
CA GLU A 137 2.27 -7.35 15.87
C GLU A 137 1.08 -6.50 15.42
N CYS A 138 1.13 -5.19 15.65
CA CYS A 138 0.12 -4.27 15.16
C CYS A 138 0.63 -3.55 13.91
N ASP A 139 -0.28 -3.29 12.97
CA ASP A 139 0.03 -2.49 11.80
C ASP A 139 0.06 -0.99 12.14
N ASP A 140 0.33 -0.17 11.12
CA ASP A 140 0.36 1.29 11.23
C ASP A 140 -0.99 1.88 11.63
N PHE A 141 -2.10 1.15 11.58
CA PHE A 141 -3.41 1.61 12.02
C PHE A 141 -3.75 1.15 13.44
N GLY A 142 -2.81 0.44 14.08
CA GLY A 142 -3.04 -0.23 15.35
C GLY A 142 -4.01 -1.40 15.24
N GLN A 143 -4.26 -1.90 14.03
CA GLN A 143 -4.98 -3.13 13.73
C GLN A 143 -4.03 -4.32 13.85
N TYR A 144 -4.55 -5.54 13.82
CA TYR A 144 -3.70 -6.73 13.77
C TYR A 144 -2.90 -6.77 12.46
N ALA A 145 -1.58 -6.91 12.55
CA ALA A 145 -0.77 -7.21 11.38
C ALA A 145 -1.21 -8.56 10.79
N PRO A 146 -1.12 -8.76 9.46
CA PRO A 146 -1.75 -9.89 8.79
C PRO A 146 -1.15 -11.25 9.15
N LYS A 147 -0.08 -11.30 9.96
CA LYS A 147 0.60 -12.53 10.41
C LYS A 147 0.62 -12.59 11.94
N LEU A 148 0.15 -13.70 12.49
CA LEU A 148 0.23 -13.99 13.93
C LEU A 148 1.11 -15.22 14.17
N CYS A 149 2.24 -15.01 14.84
CA CYS A 149 3.25 -16.03 15.06
C CYS A 149 3.35 -16.43 16.52
N ARG A 150 3.34 -17.75 16.79
CA ARG A 150 3.78 -18.29 18.07
C ARG A 150 5.28 -18.57 17.98
N ASN A 151 6.07 -17.95 18.87
CA ASN A 151 7.53 -18.10 18.88
C ASN A 151 7.96 -19.57 18.75
N GLY A 152 8.81 -19.84 17.74
CA GLY A 152 9.40 -21.15 17.50
C GLY A 152 8.44 -22.25 17.05
N THR A 153 7.20 -21.92 16.66
CA THR A 153 6.23 -22.92 16.16
C THR A 153 5.64 -22.52 14.81
N LEU A 154 4.38 -22.11 14.78
CA LEU A 154 3.59 -21.91 13.58
C LEU A 154 3.08 -20.47 13.54
N CYS A 155 3.10 -19.91 12.33
CA CYS A 155 2.48 -18.66 11.98
C CYS A 155 1.24 -18.93 11.12
N HIS A 156 0.28 -18.02 11.18
CA HIS A 156 -0.92 -18.06 10.37
C HIS A 156 -1.37 -16.65 10.02
N CYS A 157 -2.12 -16.51 8.94
CA CYS A 157 -2.67 -15.22 8.60
C CYS A 157 -3.87 -14.88 9.50
N VAL A 158 -4.06 -13.60 9.76
CA VAL A 158 -5.20 -13.04 10.49
C VAL A 158 -5.79 -11.85 9.74
N ASP A 159 -7.06 -11.54 9.99
CA ASP A 159 -7.68 -10.29 9.55
C ASP A 159 -7.34 -9.11 10.48
N LYS A 160 -7.85 -7.91 10.17
CA LYS A 160 -7.68 -6.68 10.98
C LYS A 160 -8.17 -6.81 12.43
N ASN A 161 -9.05 -7.77 12.72
CA ASN A 161 -9.55 -8.09 14.06
C ASN A 161 -8.70 -9.12 14.81
N GLY A 162 -7.69 -9.71 14.17
CA GLY A 162 -6.89 -10.80 14.72
C GLY A 162 -7.54 -12.18 14.58
N GLN A 163 -8.61 -12.31 13.78
CA GLN A 163 -9.22 -13.61 13.51
C GLN A 163 -8.43 -14.37 12.45
N ARG A 164 -8.11 -15.63 12.74
CA ARG A 164 -7.39 -16.49 11.81
C ARG A 164 -8.13 -16.63 10.48
N ILE A 165 -7.40 -16.42 9.38
CA ILE A 165 -7.81 -16.76 8.02
C ILE A 165 -6.97 -17.91 7.46
N PHE A 166 -6.95 -18.09 6.14
CA PHE A 166 -6.16 -19.14 5.48
C PHE A 166 -4.65 -18.87 5.56
N GLY A 167 -3.82 -19.87 5.24
CA GLY A 167 -2.37 -19.72 5.22
C GLY A 167 -1.71 -20.06 6.56
N SER A 168 -0.65 -20.86 6.49
CA SER A 168 0.19 -21.20 7.63
C SER A 168 1.58 -21.58 7.19
N ALA A 169 2.59 -21.17 7.95
CA ALA A 169 3.97 -21.56 7.76
C ALA A 169 4.63 -21.83 9.11
N THR A 170 5.75 -22.54 9.10
CA THR A 170 6.64 -22.61 10.25
C THR A 170 7.26 -21.23 10.51
N TYR A 171 7.68 -20.98 11.76
CA TYR A 171 8.23 -19.68 12.15
C TYR A 171 9.40 -19.22 11.28
N ASP A 172 10.26 -20.13 10.81
CA ASP A 172 11.38 -19.86 9.91
C ASP A 172 10.97 -19.49 8.47
N LYS A 173 9.70 -19.70 8.11
CA LYS A 173 9.14 -19.44 6.77
C LYS A 173 8.01 -18.42 6.78
N SER A 174 7.83 -17.70 7.88
CA SER A 174 6.74 -16.72 8.02
C SER A 174 6.92 -15.47 7.16
N ASP A 175 8.15 -15.18 6.74
CA ASP A 175 8.46 -14.01 5.93
C ASP A 175 7.99 -14.16 4.47
N ASP A 176 7.88 -15.40 4.00
CA ASP A 176 7.40 -15.75 2.65
C ASP A 176 5.87 -15.94 2.59
N MET A 177 5.15 -15.69 3.69
CA MET A 177 3.69 -15.82 3.72
C MET A 177 3.02 -14.61 3.07
N ASP A 178 2.30 -14.85 1.96
CA ASP A 178 1.39 -13.89 1.35
C ASP A 178 0.01 -13.99 2.01
N CYS A 179 -0.27 -13.07 2.93
CA CYS A 179 -1.58 -12.95 3.58
C CYS A 179 -2.40 -11.86 2.89
N CYS A 180 -3.54 -12.25 2.31
CA CYS A 180 -4.47 -11.29 1.72
C CYS A 180 -5.52 -10.88 2.77
N GLU A 181 -5.59 -9.58 3.04
CA GLU A 181 -6.66 -8.94 3.83
C GLU A 181 -7.92 -8.72 2.97
#